data_AF-A0AAV6LMT4-F1
#
_entry.id   AF-A0AAV6LMT4-F1
#
_cell.length_a   1.000
_cell.length_b   1.000
_cell.length_c   1.000
_cell.angle_alpha   90.00
_cell.angle_beta   90.00
_cell.angle_gamma   90.00
#
_symmetry.space_group_name_H-M   'P 1'
#
loop_
_entity.id
_entity.type
_entity.pdbx_description
1 polymer ?
#
loop_
_entity_poly.entity_id
_entity_poly.type
_entity_poly.pdbx_seq_one_letter_code
_entity_poly.pdbx_strand_id
1 'polypeptide(L)'
;MVEWDFVKALLKKMGFHPKWIQWVIQCISTVNFSVVVNGEARVQINPGRGLWQGDPLSPYLFVLVKDLLSKMISTTQGGNNLAGIQFYRHCPKQSHIFFADDALLFLMVEIHNCATVKQLMGKYGQALGQRINFDKSSVTFSSNMGEIDKQLVCDLLEVQLMKGDARYLRLPSFWGRSKTEAYSFIVDKTLGKLQGWKQKQMSQGGKEIMLKFVTQAIPSYAMSCFLLPKGLCDKVNTYVSNFWWKGDPEARGIHWYSWDKMSKSKKDGGMGFRNFRAMKEALLARQG
;
A
#
# COMPACT_ATOMS: atom_id res chain seq x y z
N MET A 1 -11.05 9.07 -14.64
CA MET A 1 -10.74 10.27 -13.83
C MET A 1 -12.04 10.76 -13.21
N VAL A 2 -12.01 11.46 -12.08
CA VAL A 2 -13.24 11.91 -11.40
C VAL A 2 -13.87 13.09 -12.15
N GLU A 3 -15.16 13.02 -12.47
CA GLU A 3 -15.90 14.15 -13.06
C GLU A 3 -16.11 15.29 -12.04
N TRP A 4 -15.88 16.54 -12.45
CA TRP A 4 -15.97 17.69 -11.53
C TRP A 4 -17.41 18.03 -11.13
N ASP A 5 -18.37 17.84 -12.03
CA ASP A 5 -19.79 18.03 -11.72
C ASP A 5 -20.27 17.06 -10.63
N PHE A 6 -19.71 15.85 -10.63
CA PHE A 6 -19.95 14.89 -9.57
C PHE A 6 -19.41 15.39 -8.23
N VAL A 7 -18.17 15.90 -8.18
CA VAL A 7 -17.58 16.45 -6.94
C VAL A 7 -18.45 17.60 -6.42
N LYS A 8 -18.92 18.48 -7.30
CA LYS A 8 -19.83 19.57 -6.96
C LYS A 8 -21.13 19.05 -6.33
N ALA A 9 -21.75 18.03 -6.94
CA ALA A 9 -22.98 17.42 -6.45
C ALA A 9 -22.77 16.72 -5.09
N LEU A 10 -21.64 16.01 -4.92
CA LEU A 10 -21.26 15.37 -3.68
C LEU A 10 -21.14 16.38 -2.54
N LEU A 11 -20.36 17.45 -2.74
CA LEU A 11 -20.17 18.48 -1.71
C LEU A 11 -21.48 19.19 -1.35
N LYS A 12 -22.34 19.46 -2.33
CA LYS A 12 -23.69 19.98 -2.07
C LYS A 12 -24.49 19.02 -1.19
N LYS A 13 -24.48 17.72 -1.51
CA LYS A 13 -25.22 16.70 -0.77
C LYS A 13 -24.70 16.52 0.66
N MET A 14 -23.41 16.72 0.88
CA MET A 14 -22.78 16.71 2.20
C MET A 14 -23.02 17.98 3.02
N GLY A 15 -23.65 19.01 2.45
CA GLY A 15 -24.02 20.24 3.17
C GLY A 15 -22.94 21.31 3.21
N PHE A 16 -21.91 21.24 2.35
CA PHE A 16 -20.90 22.29 2.28
C PHE A 16 -21.49 23.62 1.79
N HIS A 17 -20.98 24.73 2.31
CA HIS A 17 -21.44 26.07 1.95
C HIS A 17 -21.21 26.37 0.45
N PRO A 18 -22.15 27.00 -0.27
CA PRO A 18 -22.03 27.26 -1.72
C PRO A 18 -20.74 27.97 -2.13
N LYS A 19 -20.31 28.96 -1.34
CA LYS A 19 -19.05 29.70 -1.56
C LYS A 19 -17.82 28.78 -1.50
N TRP A 20 -17.80 27.85 -0.54
CA TRP A 20 -16.72 26.87 -0.41
C TRP A 20 -16.69 25.93 -1.61
N ILE A 21 -17.85 25.43 -2.02
CA ILE A 21 -17.99 24.57 -3.20
C ILE A 21 -17.45 25.28 -4.44
N GLN A 22 -17.80 26.56 -4.62
CA GLN A 22 -17.29 27.35 -5.74
C GLN A 22 -15.75 27.43 -5.73
N TRP A 23 -15.14 27.71 -4.59
CA TRP A 23 -13.68 27.74 -4.46
C TRP A 23 -13.03 26.41 -4.81
N VAL A 24 -13.56 25.31 -4.27
CA VAL A 24 -13.07 23.95 -4.58
C VAL A 24 -13.16 23.67 -6.07
N ILE A 25 -14.31 23.97 -6.70
CA ILE A 25 -14.49 23.74 -8.13
C ILE A 25 -13.51 24.58 -8.96
N GLN A 26 -13.31 25.85 -8.62
CA GLN A 26 -12.32 26.70 -9.28
C GLN A 26 -10.92 26.08 -9.17
N CYS A 27 -10.49 25.66 -7.98
CA CYS A 27 -9.17 25.06 -7.77
C CYS A 27 -8.92 23.83 -8.65
N ILE A 28 -9.92 22.97 -8.84
CA ILE A 28 -9.74 21.75 -9.64
C ILE A 28 -9.98 21.96 -11.14
N SER A 29 -10.76 22.97 -11.53
CA SER A 29 -11.17 23.17 -12.93
C SER A 29 -10.32 24.16 -13.72
N THR A 30 -9.56 25.04 -13.07
CA THR A 30 -8.76 26.08 -13.76
C THR A 30 -7.30 25.69 -13.95
N VAL A 31 -6.93 24.45 -13.64
CA VAL A 31 -5.56 23.95 -13.81
C VAL A 31 -5.26 23.82 -15.30
N ASN A 32 -4.11 24.35 -15.75
CA ASN A 32 -3.61 24.15 -17.10
C ASN A 32 -2.28 23.42 -17.05
N PHE A 33 -2.10 22.42 -17.89
CA PHE A 33 -0.86 21.66 -17.99
C PHE A 33 -0.07 22.08 -19.22
N SER A 34 1.25 22.10 -19.11
CA SER A 34 2.13 22.26 -20.27
C SER A 34 3.06 21.06 -20.38
N VAL A 35 3.14 20.45 -21.56
CA VAL A 35 4.18 19.45 -21.83
C VAL A 35 5.48 20.17 -22.12
N VAL A 36 6.47 19.96 -21.25
CA VAL A 36 7.82 20.51 -21.42
C VAL A 36 8.67 19.48 -22.17
N VAL A 37 9.15 19.85 -23.36
CA VAL A 37 10.06 19.03 -24.16
C VAL A 37 11.36 19.82 -24.34
N ASN A 38 12.48 19.27 -23.90
CA ASN A 38 13.79 19.92 -23.93
C ASN A 38 13.83 21.30 -23.23
N GLY A 39 13.07 21.48 -22.15
CA GLY A 39 13.02 22.72 -21.39
C GLY A 39 12.02 23.77 -21.92
N GLU A 40 11.40 23.52 -23.07
CA GLU A 40 10.39 24.40 -23.65
C GLU A 40 8.97 23.84 -23.46
N ALA A 41 8.05 24.67 -22.98
CA ALA A 41 6.62 24.34 -22.94
C ALA A 41 6.06 24.38 -24.37
N ARG A 42 5.59 23.23 -24.88
CA ARG A 42 5.14 23.12 -26.28
C ARG A 42 3.64 22.97 -26.46
N VAL A 43 2.96 22.28 -25.55
CA VAL A 43 1.53 21.98 -25.69
C VAL A 43 0.84 22.28 -24.38
N GLN A 44 -0.19 23.13 -24.44
CA GLN A 44 -1.07 23.39 -23.32
C GLN A 44 -2.26 22.41 -23.36
N ILE A 45 -2.48 21.73 -22.25
CA ILE A 45 -3.57 20.77 -22.05
C ILE A 45 -4.46 21.31 -20.95
N ASN A 46 -5.71 21.59 -21.31
CA ASN A 46 -6.74 21.96 -20.35
C ASN A 46 -7.51 20.68 -19.99
N PRO A 47 -7.42 20.19 -18.74
CA PRO A 47 -8.20 19.04 -18.31
C PRO A 47 -9.69 19.36 -18.33
N GLY A 48 -10.52 18.36 -18.62
CA GLY A 48 -11.98 18.45 -18.42
C GLY A 48 -12.48 17.73 -17.18
N ARG A 49 -11.60 16.96 -16.51
CA ARG A 49 -11.91 16.10 -15.37
C ARG A 49 -10.63 15.64 -14.66
N GLY A 50 -10.78 15.09 -13.47
CA GLY A 50 -9.70 14.53 -12.66
C GLY A 50 -9.29 15.42 -11.49
N LEU A 51 -8.62 14.81 -10.52
CA LEU A 51 -8.01 15.50 -9.39
C LEU A 51 -6.51 15.55 -9.61
N TRP A 52 -5.88 16.67 -9.26
CA TRP A 52 -4.47 16.90 -9.56
C TRP A 52 -3.57 16.16 -8.55
N GLN A 53 -2.65 15.35 -9.06
CA GLN A 53 -1.67 14.67 -8.21
C GLN A 53 -0.58 15.66 -7.78
N GLY A 54 -0.45 15.87 -6.47
CA GLY A 54 0.46 16.86 -5.90
C GLY A 54 -0.25 18.10 -5.34
N ASP A 55 -1.53 18.29 -5.70
CA ASP A 55 -2.41 19.25 -5.04
C ASP A 55 -2.69 18.84 -3.60
N PRO A 56 -2.53 19.72 -2.59
CA PRO A 56 -2.90 19.42 -1.22
C PRO A 56 -4.41 19.17 -1.01
N LEU A 57 -5.30 19.69 -1.87
CA LEU A 57 -6.75 19.50 -1.72
C LEU A 57 -7.24 18.15 -2.28
N SER A 58 -6.66 17.71 -3.38
CA SER A 58 -7.05 16.50 -4.11
C SER A 58 -7.12 15.22 -3.26
N PRO A 59 -6.19 14.93 -2.33
CA PRO A 59 -6.32 13.78 -1.42
C PRO A 59 -7.60 13.78 -0.59
N TYR A 60 -8.03 14.94 -0.09
CA TYR A 60 -9.24 15.05 0.72
C TYR A 60 -10.49 14.85 -0.12
N LEU A 61 -10.54 15.46 -1.32
CA LEU A 61 -11.65 15.25 -2.25
C LEU A 61 -11.76 13.78 -2.65
N PHE A 62 -10.63 13.11 -2.84
CA PHE A 62 -10.59 11.69 -3.13
C PHE A 62 -11.13 10.83 -1.97
N VAL A 63 -10.81 11.18 -0.72
CA VAL A 63 -11.39 10.53 0.47
C VAL A 63 -12.91 10.68 0.50
N LEU A 64 -13.45 11.88 0.21
CA LEU A 64 -14.90 12.10 0.16
C LEU A 64 -15.57 11.24 -0.93
N VAL A 65 -14.93 11.10 -2.10
CA VAL A 65 -15.42 10.23 -3.17
C VAL A 65 -15.43 8.75 -2.72
N LYS A 66 -14.38 8.30 -2.04
CA LYS A 66 -14.31 6.93 -1.49
C LYS A 66 -15.31 6.69 -0.34
N ASP A 67 -15.60 7.71 0.48
CA ASP A 67 -16.65 7.64 1.51
C ASP A 67 -18.03 7.39 0.89
N LEU A 68 -18.32 7.96 -0.28
CA LEU A 68 -19.55 7.61 -0.99
C LEU A 68 -19.57 6.13 -1.40
N LEU A 69 -18.48 5.60 -1.95
CA LEU A 69 -18.41 4.17 -2.30
C LEU A 69 -18.65 3.30 -1.06
N SER A 70 -18.03 3.65 0.06
CA SER A 70 -18.22 2.99 1.34
C SER A 70 -19.69 2.96 1.75
N LYS A 71 -20.37 4.11 1.68
CA LYS A 71 -21.81 4.24 1.97
C LYS A 71 -22.68 3.47 1.00
N MET A 72 -22.36 3.45 -0.30
CA MET A 72 -23.07 2.64 -1.28
C MET A 72 -23.00 1.16 -0.91
N ILE A 73 -21.81 0.66 -0.59
CA ILE A 73 -21.60 -0.73 -0.15
C ILE A 73 -22.41 -1.01 1.12
N SER A 74 -22.24 -0.18 2.17
CA SER A 74 -22.92 -0.35 3.45
C SER A 74 -24.45 -0.31 3.35
N THR A 75 -25.00 0.57 2.50
CA THR A 75 -26.46 0.65 2.27
C THR A 75 -26.97 -0.63 1.61
N THR A 76 -26.21 -1.20 0.68
CA THR A 76 -26.54 -2.49 0.07
C THR A 76 -26.44 -3.65 1.08
N GLN A 77 -25.56 -3.57 2.08
CA GLN A 77 -25.50 -4.57 3.16
C GLN A 77 -26.73 -4.55 4.08
N GLY A 78 -27.24 -3.35 4.42
CA GLY A 78 -28.38 -3.19 5.32
C GLY A 78 -29.68 -3.81 4.80
N GLY A 79 -29.77 -4.04 3.49
CA GLY A 79 -30.88 -4.76 2.84
C GLY A 79 -30.70 -6.27 2.75
N ASN A 80 -29.73 -6.88 3.46
CA ASN A 80 -29.31 -8.30 3.35
C ASN A 80 -28.73 -8.71 1.98
N ASN A 81 -28.40 -7.77 1.09
CA ASN A 81 -27.94 -8.08 -0.27
C ASN A 81 -26.42 -8.23 -0.43
N LEU A 82 -25.64 -8.00 0.64
CA LEU A 82 -24.19 -8.15 0.60
C LEU A 82 -23.63 -8.50 1.99
N ALA A 83 -23.42 -9.79 2.24
CA ALA A 83 -22.87 -10.27 3.50
C ALA A 83 -21.36 -10.00 3.57
N GLY A 84 -20.94 -9.12 4.49
CA GLY A 84 -19.53 -8.94 4.85
C GLY A 84 -19.01 -10.09 5.72
N ILE A 85 -17.71 -10.10 5.97
CA ILE A 85 -17.03 -11.14 6.76
C ILE A 85 -16.95 -10.70 8.23
N GLN A 86 -17.31 -11.60 9.15
CA GLN A 86 -17.11 -11.40 10.58
C GLN A 86 -15.95 -12.27 11.08
N PHE A 87 -14.91 -11.64 11.61
CA PHE A 87 -13.71 -12.37 12.04
C PHE A 87 -13.86 -13.05 13.42
N TYR A 88 -14.67 -12.50 14.33
CA TYR A 88 -14.98 -13.07 15.65
C TYR A 88 -16.35 -12.57 16.14
N ARG A 89 -16.95 -13.26 17.13
CA ARG A 89 -18.36 -13.13 17.54
C ARG A 89 -18.82 -11.69 17.90
N HIS A 90 -17.90 -10.83 18.32
CA HIS A 90 -18.19 -9.43 18.71
C HIS A 90 -17.54 -8.39 17.77
N CYS A 91 -16.95 -8.82 16.65
CA CYS A 91 -16.38 -7.92 15.66
C CYS A 91 -17.48 -7.38 14.74
N PRO A 92 -17.47 -6.10 14.33
CA PRO A 92 -18.31 -5.64 13.23
C PRO A 92 -18.02 -6.44 11.96
N LYS A 93 -19.05 -6.68 11.16
CA LYS A 93 -18.89 -7.28 9.82
C LYS A 93 -18.08 -6.31 8.96
N GLN A 94 -16.97 -6.77 8.41
CA GLN A 94 -16.13 -6.00 7.50
C GLN A 94 -16.49 -6.37 6.05
N SER A 95 -16.72 -5.36 5.22
CA SER A 95 -17.06 -5.55 3.80
C SER A 95 -16.04 -4.93 2.86
N HIS A 96 -15.30 -3.92 3.32
CA HIS A 96 -14.32 -3.26 2.48
C HIS A 96 -13.26 -2.53 3.31
N ILE A 97 -12.07 -2.38 2.74
CA ILE A 97 -10.99 -1.51 3.23
C ILE A 97 -10.49 -0.70 2.04
N PHE A 98 -10.41 0.62 2.22
CA PHE A 98 -9.86 1.51 1.20
C PHE A 98 -8.57 2.16 1.69
N PHE A 99 -7.57 2.21 0.82
CA PHE A 99 -6.36 2.98 1.04
C PHE A 99 -5.96 3.64 -0.26
N ALA A 100 -6.12 4.97 -0.34
CA ALA A 100 -6.00 5.70 -1.60
C ALA A 100 -6.79 4.98 -2.71
N ASP A 101 -6.19 4.74 -3.86
CA ASP A 101 -6.80 4.05 -4.99
C ASP A 101 -7.05 2.55 -4.75
N ASP A 102 -6.25 1.91 -3.90
CA ASP A 102 -6.38 0.48 -3.58
C ASP A 102 -7.63 0.19 -2.76
N ALA A 103 -8.39 -0.81 -3.18
CA ALA A 103 -9.60 -1.28 -2.51
C ALA A 103 -9.55 -2.80 -2.29
N LEU A 104 -9.85 -3.22 -1.07
CA LEU A 104 -10.14 -4.62 -0.73
C LEU A 104 -11.62 -4.74 -0.44
N LEU A 105 -12.25 -5.78 -0.97
CA LEU A 105 -13.64 -6.12 -0.72
C LEU A 105 -13.70 -7.51 -0.09
N PHE A 106 -14.53 -7.66 0.94
CA PHE A 106 -14.75 -8.90 1.67
C PHE A 106 -16.19 -9.34 1.43
N LEU A 107 -16.34 -10.51 0.81
CA LEU A 107 -17.60 -10.99 0.27
C LEU A 107 -17.78 -12.46 0.68
N MET A 108 -18.99 -12.83 1.09
CA MET A 108 -19.38 -14.25 1.10
C MET A 108 -19.55 -14.73 -0.34
N VAL A 109 -19.00 -15.91 -0.65
CA VAL A 109 -18.97 -16.45 -2.01
C VAL A 109 -20.34 -17.03 -2.38
N GLU A 110 -21.22 -16.15 -2.79
CA GLU A 110 -22.54 -16.46 -3.35
C GLU A 110 -22.69 -15.72 -4.68
N ILE A 111 -23.33 -16.36 -5.67
CA ILE A 111 -23.53 -15.79 -7.00
C ILE A 111 -24.24 -14.43 -6.91
N HIS A 112 -25.26 -14.33 -6.04
CA HIS A 112 -25.97 -13.10 -5.78
C HIS A 112 -25.05 -11.96 -5.30
N ASN A 113 -24.18 -12.23 -4.31
CA ASN A 113 -23.25 -11.22 -3.79
C ASN A 113 -22.28 -10.74 -4.87
N CYS A 114 -21.77 -11.65 -5.70
CA CYS A 114 -20.85 -11.32 -6.79
C CYS A 114 -21.53 -10.43 -7.85
N ALA A 115 -22.75 -10.78 -8.26
CA ALA A 115 -23.53 -9.97 -9.20
C ALA A 115 -23.85 -8.57 -8.63
N THR A 116 -24.23 -8.50 -7.35
CA THR A 116 -24.51 -7.24 -6.65
C THR A 116 -23.29 -6.33 -6.59
N VAL A 117 -22.11 -6.87 -6.28
CA VAL A 117 -20.84 -6.12 -6.29
C VAL A 117 -20.55 -5.58 -7.68
N LYS A 118 -20.65 -6.42 -8.72
CA LYS A 118 -20.41 -6.01 -10.11
C LYS A 118 -21.34 -4.87 -10.53
N GLN A 119 -22.62 -4.96 -10.18
CA GLN A 119 -23.60 -3.91 -10.47
C GLN A 119 -23.31 -2.62 -9.71
N LEU A 120 -22.97 -2.71 -8.42
CA LEU A 120 -22.63 -1.56 -7.58
C LEU A 120 -21.40 -0.83 -8.13
N MET A 121 -20.39 -1.59 -8.50
CA MET A 121 -19.16 -1.11 -9.11
C MET A 121 -19.41 -0.44 -10.46
N GLY A 122 -20.29 -1.01 -11.29
CA GLY A 122 -20.74 -0.41 -12.54
C GLY A 122 -21.47 0.93 -12.32
N LYS A 123 -22.42 0.98 -11.38
CA LYS A 123 -23.15 2.21 -11.02
C LYS A 123 -22.20 3.31 -10.50
N TYR A 124 -21.28 2.94 -9.63
CA TYR A 124 -20.27 3.84 -9.10
C TYR A 124 -19.36 4.39 -10.22
N GLY A 125 -18.87 3.52 -11.11
CA GLY A 125 -18.05 3.91 -12.25
C GLY A 125 -18.78 4.86 -13.21
N GLN A 126 -20.05 4.57 -13.53
CA GLN A 126 -20.90 5.43 -14.36
C GLN A 126 -21.12 6.80 -13.72
N ALA A 127 -21.39 6.86 -12.41
CA ALA A 127 -21.63 8.12 -11.70
C ALA A 127 -20.37 9.03 -11.65
N LEU A 128 -19.19 8.43 -11.54
CA LEU A 128 -17.91 9.15 -11.37
C LEU A 128 -17.13 9.40 -12.66
N GLY A 129 -17.56 8.82 -13.79
CA GLY A 129 -16.75 8.74 -15.01
C GLY A 129 -15.48 7.89 -14.85
N GLN A 130 -15.48 7.00 -13.86
CA GLN A 130 -14.36 6.09 -13.58
C GLN A 130 -14.60 4.71 -14.20
N ARG A 131 -13.51 4.06 -14.59
CA ARG A 131 -13.50 2.66 -14.99
C ARG A 131 -12.67 1.88 -13.99
N ILE A 132 -13.19 0.74 -13.57
CA ILE A 132 -12.42 -0.22 -12.79
C ILE A 132 -11.44 -0.90 -13.73
N ASN A 133 -10.21 -1.04 -13.26
CA ASN A 133 -9.20 -1.79 -13.98
C ASN A 133 -9.31 -3.26 -13.55
N PHE A 134 -10.08 -4.03 -14.32
CA PHE A 134 -10.27 -5.46 -14.06
C PHE A 134 -8.98 -6.26 -14.24
N ASP A 135 -8.06 -5.83 -15.12
CA ASP A 135 -6.75 -6.46 -15.32
C ASP A 135 -5.84 -6.36 -14.09
N LYS A 136 -5.98 -5.28 -13.31
CA LYS A 136 -5.29 -5.08 -12.02
C LYS A 136 -6.08 -5.62 -10.83
N SER A 137 -7.32 -6.01 -11.05
CA SER A 137 -8.19 -6.56 -10.01
C SER A 137 -8.02 -8.07 -9.96
N SER A 138 -7.97 -8.61 -8.76
CA SER A 138 -7.85 -10.05 -8.56
C SER A 138 -8.69 -10.49 -7.37
N VAL A 139 -9.07 -11.76 -7.38
CA VAL A 139 -9.88 -12.38 -6.32
C VAL A 139 -9.12 -13.53 -5.68
N THR A 140 -9.32 -13.70 -4.38
CA THR A 140 -8.75 -14.79 -3.60
C THR A 140 -9.86 -15.51 -2.87
N PHE A 141 -9.77 -16.83 -2.82
CA PHE A 141 -10.75 -17.69 -2.19
C PHE A 141 -10.18 -18.41 -0.98
N SER A 142 -11.06 -18.90 -0.11
CA SER A 142 -10.67 -19.81 0.96
C SER A 142 -10.15 -21.14 0.38
N SER A 143 -9.36 -21.87 1.17
CA SER A 143 -8.83 -23.19 0.80
C SER A 143 -9.90 -24.25 0.50
N ASN A 144 -11.13 -24.01 0.94
CA ASN A 144 -12.21 -25.00 0.94
C ASN A 144 -13.06 -24.96 -0.33
N MET A 145 -12.74 -24.06 -1.27
CA MET A 145 -13.50 -23.87 -2.50
C MET A 145 -12.92 -24.70 -3.64
N GLY A 146 -13.78 -25.39 -4.40
CA GLY A 146 -13.37 -26.18 -5.57
C GLY A 146 -12.94 -25.30 -6.75
N GLU A 147 -12.05 -25.80 -7.60
CA GLU A 147 -11.51 -25.03 -8.75
C GLU A 147 -12.59 -24.58 -9.74
N ILE A 148 -13.63 -25.40 -9.94
CA ILE A 148 -14.75 -25.06 -10.84
C ILE A 148 -15.50 -23.83 -10.32
N ASP A 149 -15.82 -23.80 -9.02
CA ASP A 149 -16.53 -22.68 -8.41
C ASP A 149 -15.66 -21.41 -8.43
N LYS A 150 -14.34 -21.54 -8.23
CA LYS A 150 -13.42 -20.40 -8.31
C LYS A 150 -13.45 -19.79 -9.71
N GLN A 151 -13.40 -20.61 -10.75
CA GLN A 151 -13.44 -20.16 -12.13
C GLN A 151 -14.77 -19.46 -12.43
N LEU A 152 -15.90 -20.04 -11.99
CA LEU A 152 -17.23 -19.44 -12.14
C LEU A 152 -17.29 -18.02 -11.56
N VAL A 153 -16.73 -17.82 -10.35
CA VAL A 153 -16.73 -16.50 -9.71
C VAL A 153 -15.78 -15.53 -10.41
N CYS A 154 -14.61 -15.99 -10.85
CA CYS A 154 -13.68 -15.19 -11.65
C CYS A 154 -14.35 -14.69 -12.94
N ASP A 155 -15.06 -15.57 -13.66
CA ASP A 155 -15.76 -15.23 -14.90
C ASP A 155 -16.91 -14.26 -14.65
N LEU A 156 -17.69 -14.48 -13.58
CA LEU A 156 -18.79 -13.59 -13.21
C LEU A 156 -18.31 -12.18 -12.88
N LEU A 157 -17.23 -12.06 -12.12
CA LEU A 157 -16.64 -10.79 -11.70
C LEU A 157 -15.70 -10.17 -12.75
N GLU A 158 -15.35 -10.90 -13.81
CA GLU A 158 -14.36 -10.54 -14.83
C GLU A 158 -12.98 -10.21 -14.24
N VAL A 159 -12.54 -10.99 -13.24
CA VAL A 159 -11.25 -10.79 -12.55
C VAL A 159 -10.41 -12.05 -12.60
N GLN A 160 -9.09 -11.87 -12.48
CA GLN A 160 -8.17 -13.01 -12.46
C GLN A 160 -8.09 -13.62 -11.04
N LEU A 161 -7.92 -14.94 -10.99
CA LEU A 161 -7.55 -15.61 -9.75
C LEU A 161 -6.17 -15.10 -9.30
N MET A 162 -6.12 -14.59 -8.07
CA MET A 162 -4.89 -14.09 -7.47
C MET A 162 -3.86 -15.23 -7.33
N LYS A 163 -2.68 -15.05 -7.94
CA LYS A 163 -1.54 -15.93 -7.74
C LYS A 163 -0.76 -15.49 -6.49
N GLY A 164 -0.01 -16.41 -5.88
CA GLY A 164 0.59 -16.26 -4.54
C GLY A 164 1.58 -15.11 -4.33
N ASP A 165 1.80 -14.26 -5.34
CA ASP A 165 2.69 -13.11 -5.35
C ASP A 165 1.98 -11.76 -5.18
N ALA A 166 0.65 -11.74 -5.09
CA ALA A 166 -0.11 -10.51 -4.95
C ALA A 166 0.18 -9.75 -3.66
N ARG A 167 0.21 -8.42 -3.79
CA ARG A 167 0.56 -7.50 -2.71
C ARG A 167 -0.52 -6.45 -2.50
N TYR A 168 -0.85 -6.21 -1.25
CA TYR A 168 -1.65 -5.08 -0.80
C TYR A 168 -0.78 -4.18 0.07
N LEU A 169 -0.71 -2.89 -0.23
CA LEU A 169 0.16 -1.92 0.48
C LEU A 169 1.62 -2.37 0.60
N ARG A 170 2.13 -3.02 -0.46
CA ARG A 170 3.50 -3.56 -0.55
C ARG A 170 3.79 -4.72 0.40
N LEU A 171 2.78 -5.26 1.06
CA LEU A 171 2.83 -6.46 1.88
C LEU A 171 2.17 -7.62 1.12
N PRO A 172 2.60 -8.88 1.31
CA PRO A 172 1.91 -10.02 0.74
C PRO A 172 0.45 -10.04 1.20
N SER A 173 -0.47 -10.18 0.24
CA SER A 173 -1.89 -10.32 0.53
C SER A 173 -2.21 -11.70 1.13
N PHE A 174 -1.37 -12.70 0.86
CA PHE A 174 -1.47 -14.04 1.43
C PHE A 174 -0.23 -14.37 2.27
N TRP A 175 -0.50 -14.88 3.47
CA TRP A 175 0.53 -15.40 4.36
C TRP A 175 0.49 -16.91 4.26
N GLY A 176 1.50 -17.50 3.61
CA GLY A 176 1.67 -18.96 3.60
C GLY A 176 1.88 -19.52 5.00
N ARG A 177 2.06 -20.84 5.11
CA ARG A 177 2.31 -21.50 6.42
C ARG A 177 3.58 -20.99 7.09
N SER A 178 4.56 -20.51 6.31
CA SER A 178 5.82 -19.98 6.81
C SER A 178 5.81 -18.46 6.88
N LYS A 179 5.83 -17.90 8.10
CA LYS A 179 6.06 -16.46 8.32
C LYS A 179 7.39 -16.01 7.71
N THR A 180 8.41 -16.86 7.74
CA THR A 180 9.74 -16.54 7.18
C THR A 180 9.69 -16.35 5.67
N GLU A 181 8.96 -17.19 4.95
CA GLU A 181 8.75 -17.03 3.50
C GLU A 181 7.92 -15.78 3.19
N ALA A 182 6.85 -15.55 3.95
CA ALA A 182 6.00 -14.39 3.72
C ALA A 182 6.75 -13.05 3.91
N TYR A 183 7.76 -12.99 4.79
CA TYR A 183 8.58 -11.80 4.99
C TYR A 183 9.87 -11.77 4.16
N SER A 184 10.15 -12.78 3.32
CA SER A 184 11.39 -12.85 2.53
C SER A 184 11.60 -11.61 1.66
N PHE A 185 10.52 -11.03 1.13
CA PHE A 185 10.57 -9.82 0.31
C PHE A 185 11.27 -8.64 1.01
N ILE A 186 11.24 -8.58 2.34
CA ILE A 186 11.94 -7.54 3.14
C ILE A 186 13.45 -7.74 3.02
N VAL A 187 13.88 -9.00 3.15
CA VAL A 187 15.28 -9.41 2.98
C VAL A 187 15.72 -9.11 1.56
N ASP A 188 14.94 -9.53 0.56
CA ASP A 188 15.26 -9.35 -0.86
C ASP A 188 15.36 -7.87 -1.25
N LYS A 189 14.43 -7.03 -0.78
CA LYS A 189 14.50 -5.57 -1.00
C LYS A 189 15.72 -4.95 -0.32
N THR A 190 16.04 -5.39 0.89
CA THR A 190 17.22 -4.91 1.61
C THR A 190 18.49 -5.29 0.87
N LEU A 191 18.62 -6.56 0.47
CA LEU A 191 19.73 -7.08 -0.33
C LEU A 191 19.87 -6.35 -1.66
N GLY A 192 18.79 -6.19 -2.42
CA GLY A 192 18.82 -5.51 -3.71
C GLY A 192 19.32 -4.06 -3.60
N LYS A 193 18.98 -3.35 -2.51
CA LYS A 193 19.53 -2.02 -2.26
C LYS A 193 21.02 -2.07 -1.94
N LEU A 194 21.45 -2.94 -1.03
CA LEU A 194 22.86 -3.09 -0.64
C LEU A 194 23.74 -3.52 -1.83
N GLN A 195 23.26 -4.43 -2.67
CA GLN A 195 23.97 -4.88 -3.87
C GLN A 195 24.04 -3.79 -4.95
N GLY A 196 22.94 -3.05 -5.20
CA GLY A 196 22.97 -1.93 -6.14
C GLY A 196 23.90 -0.79 -5.70
N TRP A 197 24.15 -0.70 -4.40
CA TRP A 197 25.07 0.26 -3.79
C TRP A 197 26.53 -0.19 -3.84
N LYS A 198 26.81 -1.50 -3.84
CA LYS A 198 28.15 -2.05 -4.06
C LYS A 198 28.78 -1.53 -5.36
N GLN A 199 27.96 -1.35 -6.40
CA GLN A 199 28.41 -0.83 -7.70
C GLN A 199 28.82 0.65 -7.64
N LYS A 200 28.51 1.35 -6.53
CA LYS A 200 28.90 2.74 -6.29
C LYS A 200 30.05 2.73 -5.27
N GLN A 201 31.23 3.17 -5.67
CA GLN A 201 32.32 3.35 -4.71
C GLN A 201 31.90 4.39 -3.67
N MET A 202 31.75 3.97 -2.41
CA MET A 202 31.22 4.81 -1.34
C MET A 202 32.21 5.00 -0.21
N SER A 203 32.27 6.24 0.29
CA SER A 203 32.93 6.56 1.54
C SER A 203 32.19 5.93 2.73
N GLN A 204 32.89 5.81 3.86
CA GLN A 204 32.30 5.28 5.09
C GLN A 204 31.13 6.14 5.59
N GLY A 205 31.23 7.47 5.47
CA GLY A 205 30.11 8.38 5.79
C GLY A 205 28.89 8.17 4.88
N GLY A 206 29.11 7.92 3.59
CA GLY A 206 28.04 7.57 2.65
C GLY A 206 27.33 6.27 3.04
N LYS A 207 28.10 5.23 3.39
CA LYS A 207 27.53 3.96 3.90
C LYS A 207 26.70 4.18 5.16
N GLU A 208 27.17 4.99 6.11
CA GLU A 208 26.46 5.24 7.38
C GLU A 208 25.09 5.86 7.11
N ILE A 209 25.05 6.89 6.25
CA ILE A 209 23.81 7.60 5.89
C ILE A 209 22.84 6.64 5.19
N MET A 210 23.30 5.88 4.19
CA MET A 210 22.41 4.98 3.45
C MET A 210 21.84 3.86 4.32
N LEU A 211 22.67 3.28 5.19
CA LEU A 211 22.19 2.25 6.11
C LEU A 211 21.13 2.77 7.07
N LYS A 212 21.34 3.97 7.65
CA LYS A 212 20.40 4.57 8.61
C LYS A 212 19.10 5.02 7.99
N PHE A 213 19.18 5.75 6.88
CA PHE A 213 18.02 6.44 6.33
C PHE A 213 17.26 5.61 5.30
N VAL A 214 17.94 4.66 4.63
CA VAL A 214 17.30 3.85 3.60
C VAL A 214 17.14 2.41 4.07
N THR A 215 18.22 1.70 4.43
CA THR A 215 18.12 0.27 4.76
C THR A 215 17.29 0.00 6.00
N GLN A 216 17.49 0.77 7.08
CA GLN A 216 16.71 0.61 8.31
C GLN A 216 15.24 1.04 8.15
N ALA A 217 14.93 1.90 7.17
CA ALA A 217 13.56 2.32 6.89
C ALA A 217 12.75 1.22 6.18
N ILE A 218 13.37 0.36 5.36
CA ILE A 218 12.70 -0.68 4.58
C ILE A 218 11.81 -1.60 5.44
N PRO A 219 12.30 -2.24 6.52
CA PRO A 219 11.48 -3.10 7.34
C PRO A 219 10.57 -2.35 8.32
N SER A 220 10.77 -1.03 8.52
CA SER A 220 10.09 -0.26 9.56
C SER A 220 8.57 -0.34 9.46
N TYR A 221 8.03 -0.23 8.24
CA TYR A 221 6.59 -0.32 8.00
C TYR A 221 6.05 -1.71 8.37
N ALA A 222 6.68 -2.78 7.89
CA ALA A 222 6.25 -4.15 8.21
C ALA A 222 6.39 -4.45 9.72
N MET A 223 7.48 -4.02 10.36
CA MET A 223 7.69 -4.17 11.81
C MET A 223 6.70 -3.38 12.65
N SER A 224 6.19 -2.26 12.12
CA SER A 224 5.14 -1.49 12.80
C SER A 224 3.77 -2.12 12.70
N CYS A 225 3.57 -3.10 11.82
CA CYS A 225 2.29 -3.81 11.67
C CYS A 225 2.35 -5.23 12.25
N PHE A 226 3.54 -5.87 12.23
CA PHE A 226 3.69 -7.27 12.58
C PHE A 226 4.99 -7.56 13.32
N LEU A 227 4.93 -8.56 14.20
CA LEU A 227 6.12 -9.10 14.85
C LEU A 227 6.92 -9.98 13.88
N LEU A 228 8.06 -9.47 13.41
CA LEU A 228 8.93 -10.22 12.50
C LEU A 228 9.64 -11.40 13.21
N PRO A 229 9.81 -12.55 12.51
CA PRO A 229 10.58 -13.67 13.03
C PRO A 229 12.02 -13.27 13.39
N LYS A 230 12.52 -13.73 14.54
CA LYS A 230 13.87 -13.41 15.01
C LYS A 230 14.95 -13.75 13.96
N GLY A 231 14.87 -14.95 13.36
CA GLY A 231 15.84 -15.37 12.35
C GLY A 231 15.87 -14.48 11.10
N LEU A 232 14.76 -13.81 10.78
CA LEU A 232 14.73 -12.86 9.68
C LEU A 232 15.44 -11.55 10.05
N CYS A 233 15.21 -11.02 11.26
CA CYS A 233 15.95 -9.87 11.77
C CYS A 233 17.46 -10.15 11.81
N ASP A 234 17.85 -11.35 12.24
CA ASP A 234 19.26 -11.76 12.31
C ASP A 234 19.90 -11.83 10.91
N LYS A 235 19.18 -12.37 9.91
CA LYS A 235 19.63 -12.36 8.50
C LYS A 235 19.85 -10.93 7.98
N VAL A 236 18.90 -10.01 8.22
CA VAL A 236 19.04 -8.61 7.77
C VAL A 236 20.21 -7.92 8.48
N ASN A 237 20.36 -8.09 9.80
CA ASN A 237 21.50 -7.58 10.57
C ASN A 237 22.84 -8.07 9.96
N THR A 238 22.93 -9.35 9.59
CA THR A 238 24.13 -9.92 8.95
C THR A 238 24.45 -9.24 7.62
N TYR A 239 23.46 -9.03 6.76
CA TYR A 239 23.68 -8.36 5.47
C TYR A 239 24.12 -6.91 5.63
N VAL A 240 23.49 -6.17 6.54
CA VAL A 240 23.86 -4.78 6.84
C VAL A 240 25.28 -4.72 7.42
N SER A 241 25.61 -5.60 8.35
CA SER A 241 26.94 -5.68 8.95
C SER A 241 28.01 -6.03 7.91
N ASN A 242 27.73 -7.00 7.03
CA ASN A 242 28.65 -7.36 5.94
C ASN A 242 28.84 -6.18 4.96
N PHE A 243 27.79 -5.46 4.59
CA PHE A 243 27.92 -4.29 3.72
C PHE A 243 28.78 -3.19 4.36
N TRP A 244 28.60 -2.94 5.65
CA TRP A 244 29.39 -1.94 6.40
C TRP A 244 30.88 -2.31 6.39
N TRP A 245 31.23 -3.51 6.85
CA TRP A 245 32.62 -3.92 7.05
C TRP A 245 33.34 -4.36 5.77
N LYS A 246 32.65 -5.09 4.91
CA LYS A 246 33.26 -5.78 3.77
C LYS A 246 33.00 -5.05 2.45
N GLY A 247 31.97 -4.21 2.36
CA GLY A 247 31.49 -3.61 1.12
C GLY A 247 30.80 -4.60 0.17
N ASP A 248 31.25 -5.85 0.15
CA ASP A 248 30.68 -6.99 -0.57
C ASP A 248 30.26 -8.11 0.39
N PRO A 249 29.00 -8.58 0.37
CA PRO A 249 28.54 -9.69 1.21
C PRO A 249 29.35 -10.99 1.06
N GLU A 250 29.87 -11.26 -0.14
CA GLU A 250 30.62 -12.49 -0.47
C GLU A 250 32.14 -12.34 -0.26
N ALA A 251 32.63 -11.12 -0.03
CA ALA A 251 34.06 -10.92 0.19
C ALA A 251 34.50 -11.40 1.58
N ARG A 252 35.75 -11.85 1.67
CA ARG A 252 36.42 -12.02 2.97
C ARG A 252 36.75 -10.64 3.51
N GLY A 253 36.34 -10.37 4.75
CA GLY A 253 36.65 -9.11 5.42
C GLY A 253 36.40 -9.24 6.91
N ILE A 254 37.15 -8.46 7.69
CA ILE A 254 37.18 -8.53 9.15
C ILE A 254 36.10 -7.61 9.73
N HIS A 255 35.29 -8.13 10.63
CA HIS A 255 34.37 -7.34 11.45
C HIS A 255 35.16 -6.80 12.65
N TRP A 256 35.65 -5.55 12.55
CA TRP A 256 36.48 -4.94 13.59
C TRP A 256 35.73 -4.62 14.88
N TYR A 257 34.40 -4.52 14.81
CA TYR A 257 33.54 -4.26 15.96
C TYR A 257 32.20 -4.95 15.80
N SER A 258 31.66 -5.50 16.90
CA SER A 258 30.42 -6.28 16.84
C SER A 258 29.22 -5.42 16.49
N TRP A 259 28.29 -5.98 15.72
CA TRP A 259 27.11 -5.26 15.25
C TRP A 259 26.24 -4.76 16.42
N ASP A 260 26.15 -5.52 17.51
CA ASP A 260 25.41 -5.10 18.71
C ASP A 260 26.02 -3.86 19.36
N LYS A 261 27.35 -3.75 19.41
CA LYS A 261 28.02 -2.54 19.91
C LYS A 261 27.89 -1.37 18.94
N MET A 262 27.99 -1.62 17.64
CA MET A 262 27.73 -0.62 16.59
C MET A 262 26.30 -0.07 16.64
N SER A 263 25.35 -0.88 17.12
CA SER A 263 23.94 -0.51 17.25
C SER A 263 23.61 0.33 18.50
N LYS A 264 24.58 0.54 19.40
CA LYS A 264 24.42 1.46 20.53
C LYS A 264 24.40 2.91 20.07
N SER A 265 23.93 3.82 20.93
CA SER A 265 23.95 5.25 20.62
C SER A 265 25.39 5.77 20.45
N LYS A 266 25.56 6.91 19.76
CA LYS A 266 26.88 7.56 19.66
C LYS A 266 27.44 7.96 21.02
N LYS A 267 26.57 8.27 21.99
CA LYS A 267 26.96 8.59 23.37
C LYS A 267 27.52 7.36 24.10
N ASP A 268 27.03 6.18 23.77
CA ASP A 268 27.45 4.90 24.37
C ASP A 268 28.57 4.20 23.58
N GLY A 269 29.29 4.94 22.72
CA GLY A 269 30.39 4.42 21.91
C GLY A 269 29.98 3.54 20.72
N GLY A 270 28.70 3.61 20.30
CA GLY A 270 28.21 2.99 19.07
C GLY A 270 28.11 3.97 17.90
N MET A 271 27.58 3.50 16.78
CA MET A 271 27.33 4.33 15.59
C MET A 271 25.87 4.77 15.48
N GLY A 272 24.98 4.32 16.37
CA GLY A 272 23.55 4.60 16.30
C GLY A 272 22.85 3.87 15.17
N PHE A 273 23.36 2.70 14.76
CA PHE A 273 22.59 1.80 13.89
C PHE A 273 21.46 1.15 14.69
N ARG A 274 20.35 0.82 14.02
CA ARG A 274 19.24 0.12 14.68
C ARG A 274 19.47 -1.38 14.60
N ASN A 275 19.43 -2.05 15.75
CA ASN A 275 19.30 -3.50 15.78
C ASN A 275 17.86 -3.89 15.47
N PHE A 276 17.65 -4.63 14.39
CA PHE A 276 16.32 -5.05 13.93
C PHE A 276 15.55 -5.93 14.94
N ARG A 277 16.24 -6.59 15.88
CA ARG A 277 15.61 -7.36 16.95
C ARG A 277 15.04 -6.44 18.05
N ALA A 278 15.81 -5.45 18.48
CA ALA A 278 15.32 -4.46 19.45
C ALA A 278 14.22 -3.58 18.83
N MET A 279 14.37 -3.24 17.56
CA MET A 279 13.41 -2.42 16.82
C MET A 279 12.05 -3.07 16.67
N LYS A 280 11.97 -4.39 16.39
CA LYS A 280 10.68 -5.09 16.30
C LYS A 280 9.92 -5.08 17.63
N GLU A 281 10.62 -5.18 18.76
CA GLU A 281 10.02 -5.19 20.09
C GLU A 281 9.52 -3.78 20.46
N ALA A 282 10.36 -2.77 20.21
CA ALA A 282 10.01 -1.37 20.48
C ALA A 282 8.83 -0.85 19.64
N LEU A 283 8.78 -1.20 18.34
CA LEU A 283 7.69 -0.74 17.47
C LEU A 283 6.35 -1.41 17.80
N LEU A 284 6.38 -2.67 18.24
CA LEU A 284 5.18 -3.38 18.67
C LEU A 284 4.67 -2.86 20.01
N ALA A 285 5.57 -2.54 20.95
CA ALA A 285 5.21 -1.95 22.24
C ALA A 285 4.48 -0.60 22.09
N ARG A 286 4.66 0.11 20.97
CA ARG A 286 3.95 1.35 20.65
C ARG A 286 2.51 1.13 20.17
N GLN A 287 2.12 -0.10 19.83
CA GLN A 287 0.76 -0.41 19.38
C GLN A 287 -0.16 -0.84 20.53
N GLY A 288 0.41 -1.13 21.71
CA GLY A 288 -0.32 -1.53 22.92
C GLY A 288 -0.68 -0.37 23.82
#